data_AF-A0A8S8YZ16-F1
#
_entry.id   AF-A0A8S8YZ16-F1
#
_cell.length_a   1.000
_cell.length_b   1.000
_cell.length_c   1.000
_cell.angle_alpha   90.00
_cell.angle_beta   90.00
_cell.angle_gamma   90.00
#
_symmetry.space_group_name_H-M   'P 1'
#
loop_
_entity.id
_entity.type
_entity.pdbx_description
1 polymer ?
#
loop_
_entity_poly.entity_id
_entity_poly.type
_entity_poly.pdbx_seq_one_letter_code
_entity_poly.pdbx_strand_id
1 'polypeptide(L)'
;MGAQRNVVDIDDGLRLVGTAHVSSVSVELVRQQIAEWRPDLVAVELCESRKAALLEPDGLDNEDLLKILNEGRSHMILLQSALAAEQRRMGIASGEKPGAELLAAIEAADEAGVPVELIDRDVVITLRRAWSKMGFREKFRVLDALLWQEDDEEEASIEELLEDSDMLSNLMEEAREVAPAAGSVLIDERDAFLAGRIQQIRGRGKVLAVIGAGHLEGVQDQLSEPAMESASRLKELSEEPGKSIWPKVLMIAIPLFLLGAVAWMGYTGKMDALKQTAAAWLVVNASLTGLGVLLARGHPLSILVGSVASPITSLNPTLAAGWFAGYTQLKVVAPTGRDAQEFLALDSASLFWRNKVGKVLLVTMLGNIGSSIGTWIVSFRHSKPACMWLEKAHLPKGPVRPHRGRTMVNYGFVIDNRKCIGCHACTVACKSEHDVPIGVNRTHVKYIEKGTYPDVTREFSVHRCNHCEDSPCTTICPTTALFTREDGIVDFDDDRCIGCKSCMQACPYDALYIDPNKGTAAKCNYCAHRIEHSYEPSCVVVCPVEAIISGDLDDPNSSISGYLNEHETIVRKPESGAKPNVFYVETSEDSLDPHPDRALR
;
A
#
# COMPACT_ATOMS: atom_id res chain seq x y z
N MET A 1 -35.91 4.77 -20.98
CA MET A 1 -36.62 4.51 -19.69
C MET A 1 -35.73 4.71 -18.46
N GLY A 2 -34.47 5.16 -18.59
CA GLY A 2 -33.54 5.29 -17.44
C GLY A 2 -33.67 6.56 -16.57
N ALA A 3 -34.35 7.63 -17.01
CA ALA A 3 -34.36 8.91 -16.30
C ALA A 3 -35.21 8.95 -15.00
N GLN A 4 -36.13 8.00 -14.79
CA GLN A 4 -37.04 8.02 -13.62
C GLN A 4 -36.41 7.49 -12.32
N ARG A 5 -35.26 6.78 -12.36
CA ARG A 5 -34.63 6.24 -11.15
C ARG A 5 -33.89 7.29 -10.30
N ASN A 6 -33.57 8.44 -10.88
CA ASN A 6 -32.72 9.45 -10.25
C ASN A 6 -33.51 10.62 -9.62
N VAL A 7 -34.84 10.56 -9.60
CA VAL A 7 -35.69 11.60 -8.98
C VAL A 7 -36.60 10.93 -7.96
N VAL A 8 -36.51 11.36 -6.70
CA VAL A 8 -37.27 10.79 -5.58
C VAL A 8 -38.05 11.91 -4.89
N ASP A 9 -39.37 11.79 -4.91
CA ASP A 9 -40.26 12.66 -4.14
C ASP A 9 -40.42 12.09 -2.72
N ILE A 10 -39.95 12.83 -1.72
CA ILE A 10 -40.10 12.46 -0.30
C ILE A 10 -41.48 12.93 0.21
N ASP A 11 -41.83 14.18 -0.11
CA ASP A 11 -43.12 14.79 0.17
C ASP A 11 -43.36 16.01 -0.74
N ASP A 12 -44.50 16.69 -0.59
CA ASP A 12 -44.88 17.86 -1.42
C ASP A 12 -43.88 19.04 -1.35
N GLY A 13 -43.04 19.08 -0.32
CA GLY A 13 -42.04 20.11 -0.07
C GLY A 13 -40.59 19.67 -0.25
N LEU A 14 -40.29 18.39 -0.54
CA LEU A 14 -38.93 17.90 -0.71
C LEU A 14 -38.80 16.88 -1.85
N ARG A 15 -37.96 17.23 -2.83
CA ARG A 15 -37.54 16.35 -3.93
C ARG A 15 -36.03 16.17 -3.93
N LEU A 16 -35.57 14.93 -4.05
CA LEU A 16 -34.16 14.57 -4.21
C LEU A 16 -33.89 14.26 -5.69
N VAL A 17 -32.77 14.76 -6.21
CA VAL A 17 -32.27 14.48 -7.56
C VAL A 17 -30.86 13.90 -7.43
N GLY A 18 -30.71 12.64 -7.82
CA GLY A 18 -29.43 11.92 -7.89
C GLY A 18 -28.67 12.27 -9.17
N THR A 19 -27.42 12.69 -9.05
CA THR A 19 -26.55 13.00 -10.19
C THR A 19 -25.36 12.05 -10.27
N ALA A 20 -24.98 11.66 -11.48
CA ALA A 20 -23.73 10.94 -11.73
C ALA A 20 -22.63 11.95 -12.07
N HIS A 21 -21.44 11.77 -11.49
CA HIS A 21 -20.30 12.67 -11.73
C HIS A 21 -19.82 12.49 -13.18
N VAL A 22 -19.69 13.60 -13.92
CA VAL A 22 -19.29 13.61 -15.36
C VAL A 22 -20.39 13.05 -16.29
N SER A 23 -21.60 13.60 -16.19
CA SER A 23 -22.72 13.20 -17.05
C SER A 23 -23.52 14.41 -17.55
N SER A 24 -23.45 14.68 -18.86
CA SER A 24 -24.31 15.64 -19.56
C SER A 24 -25.80 15.38 -19.36
N VAL A 25 -26.18 14.11 -19.19
CA VAL A 25 -27.55 13.68 -18.85
C VAL A 25 -27.97 14.18 -17.46
N SER A 26 -27.05 14.15 -16.49
CA SER A 26 -27.32 14.66 -15.13
C SER A 26 -27.46 16.18 -15.11
N VAL A 27 -26.65 16.89 -15.90
CA VAL A 27 -26.75 18.37 -16.07
C VAL A 27 -28.12 18.77 -16.62
N GLU A 28 -28.57 18.11 -17.69
CA GLU A 28 -29.87 18.41 -18.30
C GLU A 28 -31.03 18.06 -17.36
N LEU A 29 -30.95 16.92 -16.67
CA LEU A 29 -31.96 16.50 -15.68
C LEU A 29 -32.13 17.56 -14.58
N VAL A 30 -31.03 18.07 -14.02
CA VAL A 30 -31.08 19.10 -12.96
C VAL A 30 -31.74 20.38 -13.48
N ARG A 31 -31.34 20.86 -14.66
CA ARG A 31 -31.95 22.05 -15.28
C ARG A 31 -33.45 21.86 -15.51
N GLN A 32 -33.84 20.70 -16.04
CA GLN A 32 -35.23 20.35 -16.25
C GLN A 32 -36.03 20.35 -14.94
N GLN A 33 -35.51 19.73 -13.87
CA GLN A 33 -36.21 19.67 -12.58
C GLN A 33 -36.39 21.04 -11.93
N ILE A 34 -35.39 21.93 -12.02
CA ILE A 34 -35.52 23.32 -11.52
C ILE A 34 -36.61 24.07 -12.31
N ALA A 35 -36.64 23.94 -13.63
CA ALA A 35 -37.60 24.63 -14.48
C ALA A 35 -39.05 24.12 -14.30
N GLU A 36 -39.23 22.80 -14.20
CA GLU A 36 -40.54 22.15 -14.12
C GLU A 36 -41.13 22.19 -12.71
N TRP A 37 -40.33 21.82 -11.70
CA TRP A 37 -40.83 21.68 -10.32
C TRP A 37 -40.93 23.01 -9.59
N ARG A 38 -40.16 24.01 -10.03
CA ARG A 38 -40.11 25.38 -9.48
C ARG A 38 -39.89 25.38 -7.96
N PRO A 39 -38.70 24.97 -7.50
CA PRO A 39 -38.34 25.03 -6.09
C PRO A 39 -38.30 26.47 -5.57
N ASP A 40 -38.58 26.64 -4.28
CA ASP A 40 -38.31 27.88 -3.53
C ASP A 40 -36.84 27.93 -3.05
N LEU A 41 -36.15 26.79 -3.02
CA LEU A 41 -34.75 26.63 -2.60
C LEU A 41 -34.09 25.44 -3.32
N VAL A 42 -32.87 25.63 -3.81
CA VAL A 42 -32.03 24.54 -4.33
C VAL A 42 -30.92 24.22 -3.32
N ALA A 43 -30.88 22.98 -2.84
CA ALA A 43 -29.84 22.49 -1.96
C ALA A 43 -28.84 21.66 -2.77
N VAL A 44 -27.54 21.93 -2.65
CA VAL A 44 -26.52 21.26 -3.47
C VAL A 44 -25.51 20.55 -2.58
N GLU A 45 -25.19 19.28 -2.88
CA GLU A 45 -24.14 18.48 -2.25
C GLU A 45 -22.74 19.03 -2.56
N LEU A 46 -22.47 20.24 -2.09
CA LEU A 46 -21.21 20.92 -2.25
C LEU A 46 -20.89 21.65 -0.95
N CYS A 47 -19.61 21.77 -0.64
CA CYS A 47 -19.10 22.62 0.44
C CYS A 47 -18.37 23.83 -0.15
N GLU A 48 -18.18 24.89 0.65
CA GLU A 48 -17.54 26.14 0.19
C GLU A 48 -16.14 25.91 -0.41
N SER A 49 -15.35 25.01 0.19
CA SER A 49 -14.01 24.67 -0.30
C SER A 49 -14.05 24.01 -1.68
N ARG A 50 -15.00 23.10 -1.92
CA ARG A 50 -15.18 22.44 -3.22
C ARG A 50 -15.79 23.39 -4.27
N LYS A 51 -16.69 24.29 -3.87
CA LYS A 51 -17.24 25.36 -4.73
C LYS A 51 -16.14 26.28 -5.25
N ALA A 52 -15.29 26.77 -4.35
CA ALA A 52 -14.17 27.64 -4.72
C ALA A 52 -13.22 26.95 -5.72
N ALA A 53 -12.95 25.66 -5.51
CA ALA A 53 -12.09 24.87 -6.40
C ALA A 53 -12.68 24.65 -7.80
N LEU A 54 -14.00 24.52 -7.91
CA LEU A 54 -14.69 24.35 -9.20
C LEU A 54 -14.77 25.66 -10.00
N LEU A 55 -14.90 26.80 -9.31
CA LEU A 55 -14.96 28.13 -9.93
C LEU A 55 -13.57 28.62 -10.36
N GLU A 56 -12.53 28.35 -9.57
CA GLU A 56 -11.16 28.82 -9.81
C GLU A 56 -10.13 27.65 -9.80
N PRO A 57 -10.13 26.78 -10.83
CA PRO A 57 -9.29 25.58 -10.84
C PRO A 57 -7.78 25.86 -10.78
N ASP A 58 -7.32 26.97 -11.39
CA ASP A 58 -5.90 27.34 -11.49
C ASP A 58 -5.41 28.22 -10.32
N GLY A 59 -6.28 28.51 -9.33
CA GLY A 59 -5.94 29.41 -8.23
C GLY A 59 -4.79 28.89 -7.34
N LEU A 60 -4.67 27.58 -7.20
CA LEU A 60 -3.65 26.92 -6.38
C LEU A 60 -2.29 26.79 -7.08
N ASP A 61 -2.27 26.76 -8.41
CA ASP A 61 -1.07 26.50 -9.22
C ASP A 61 0.01 27.56 -9.02
N ASN A 62 -0.44 28.81 -8.86
CA ASN A 62 0.41 29.99 -8.75
C ASN A 62 0.66 30.43 -7.30
N GLU A 63 0.04 29.77 -6.32
CA GLU A 63 0.19 30.11 -4.90
C GLU A 63 1.41 29.41 -4.27
N ASP A 64 2.08 30.11 -3.35
CA ASP A 64 3.23 29.56 -2.62
C ASP A 64 2.83 28.32 -1.82
N LEU A 65 3.57 27.22 -2.01
CA LEU A 65 3.31 25.94 -1.34
C LEU A 65 3.33 26.08 0.19
N LEU A 66 4.20 26.93 0.73
CA LEU A 66 4.27 27.17 2.18
C LEU A 66 2.98 27.82 2.71
N LYS A 67 2.37 28.72 1.93
CA LYS A 67 1.09 29.35 2.29
C LYS A 67 -0.05 28.33 2.23
N ILE A 68 -0.07 27.50 1.18
CA ILE A 68 -1.04 26.40 1.03
C ILE A 68 -0.96 25.42 2.21
N LEU A 69 0.26 25.05 2.64
CA LEU A 69 0.49 24.17 3.80
C LEU A 69 0.01 24.80 5.11
N ASN A 70 0.28 26.09 5.33
CA ASN A 70 -0.12 26.78 6.56
C ASN A 70 -1.64 26.98 6.65
N GLU A 71 -2.30 27.20 5.51
CA GLU A 71 -3.76 27.38 5.42
C GLU A 71 -4.50 26.03 5.36
N GLY A 72 -3.78 24.90 5.46
CA GLY A 72 -4.36 23.56 5.51
C GLY A 72 -4.91 23.03 4.19
N ARG A 73 -4.66 23.74 3.09
CA ARG A 73 -5.16 23.42 1.74
C ARG A 73 -4.33 22.39 0.96
N SER A 74 -3.32 21.76 1.59
CA SER A 74 -2.43 20.80 0.93
C SER A 74 -3.12 19.55 0.37
N HIS A 75 -4.24 19.15 0.97
CA HIS A 75 -5.07 18.03 0.51
C HIS A 75 -5.69 18.32 -0.88
N MET A 76 -5.96 19.59 -1.22
CA MET A 76 -6.45 19.97 -2.54
C MET A 76 -5.41 19.75 -3.62
N ILE A 77 -4.11 19.99 -3.33
CA ILE A 77 -3.03 19.70 -4.28
C ILE A 77 -2.96 18.21 -4.58
N LEU A 78 -3.10 17.35 -3.56
CA LEU A 78 -3.10 15.90 -3.75
C LEU A 78 -4.31 15.44 -4.56
N LEU A 79 -5.50 15.96 -4.21
CA LEU A 79 -6.73 15.65 -4.92
C LEU A 79 -6.68 16.12 -6.39
N GLN A 80 -6.22 17.35 -6.64
CA GLN A 80 -6.06 17.88 -8.00
C GLN A 80 -4.99 17.12 -8.79
N SER A 81 -3.87 16.77 -8.16
CA SER A 81 -2.84 15.93 -8.80
C SER A 81 -3.39 14.56 -9.19
N ALA A 82 -4.13 13.91 -8.29
CA ALA A 82 -4.73 12.60 -8.55
C ALA A 82 -5.78 12.68 -9.66
N LEU A 83 -6.66 13.67 -9.62
CA LEU A 83 -7.65 13.93 -10.66
C LEU A 83 -6.98 14.25 -12.02
N ALA A 84 -5.93 15.06 -12.02
CA ALA A 84 -5.21 15.41 -13.25
C ALA A 84 -4.39 14.23 -13.80
N ALA A 85 -3.93 13.30 -12.95
CA ALA A 85 -3.31 12.05 -13.38
C ALA A 85 -4.36 11.12 -14.02
N GLU A 86 -5.53 10.97 -13.38
CA GLU A 86 -6.63 10.14 -13.87
C GLU A 86 -7.22 10.68 -15.18
N GLN A 87 -7.41 12.00 -15.28
CA GLN A 87 -7.85 12.66 -16.53
C GLN A 87 -6.86 12.47 -17.68
N ARG A 88 -5.56 12.43 -17.39
CA ARG A 88 -4.52 12.13 -18.39
C ARG A 88 -4.56 10.65 -18.81
N ARG A 89 -4.82 9.74 -17.87
CA ARG A 89 -4.92 8.29 -18.10
C ARG A 89 -6.14 7.90 -18.93
N MET A 90 -7.31 8.45 -18.62
CA MET A 90 -8.56 8.07 -19.32
C MET A 90 -8.68 8.65 -20.74
N GLY A 91 -7.72 9.47 -21.21
CA GLY A 91 -7.74 10.04 -22.56
C GLY A 91 -9.01 10.87 -22.87
N ILE A 92 -9.75 11.28 -21.84
CA ILE A 92 -11.11 11.83 -21.99
C ILE A 92 -11.03 13.21 -22.64
N ALA A 93 -11.40 13.23 -23.92
CA ALA A 93 -11.74 14.43 -24.69
C ALA A 93 -13.18 14.92 -24.43
N SER A 94 -13.93 14.31 -23.50
CA SER A 94 -15.15 14.92 -22.96
C SER A 94 -14.73 16.16 -22.18
N GLY A 95 -14.89 17.35 -22.77
CA GLY A 95 -14.53 18.61 -22.14
C GLY A 95 -15.32 18.97 -20.87
N GLU A 96 -15.99 18.01 -20.23
CA GLU A 96 -16.78 18.19 -19.01
C GLU A 96 -15.92 17.93 -17.76
N LYS A 97 -15.87 18.92 -16.86
CA LYS A 97 -15.10 18.86 -15.62
C LYS A 97 -15.86 18.03 -14.57
N PRO A 98 -15.20 17.16 -13.78
CA PRO A 98 -15.83 16.52 -12.62
C PRO A 98 -16.46 17.54 -11.68
N GLY A 99 -17.74 17.36 -11.33
CA GLY A 99 -18.51 18.33 -10.55
C GLY A 99 -19.29 19.36 -11.37
N ALA A 100 -19.29 19.25 -12.71
CA ALA A 100 -20.06 20.12 -13.60
C ALA A 100 -21.58 20.03 -13.35
N GLU A 101 -22.09 18.86 -12.96
CA GLU A 101 -23.50 18.65 -12.63
C GLU A 101 -23.95 19.46 -11.40
N LEU A 102 -23.09 19.58 -10.38
CA LEU A 102 -23.38 20.35 -9.18
C LEU A 102 -23.24 21.86 -9.44
N LEU A 103 -22.28 22.27 -10.29
CA LEU A 103 -22.16 23.66 -10.70
C LEU A 103 -23.34 24.10 -11.57
N ALA A 104 -23.80 23.24 -12.48
CA ALA A 104 -24.98 23.48 -13.30
C ALA A 104 -26.24 23.66 -12.45
N ALA A 105 -26.36 22.97 -11.30
CA ALA A 105 -27.44 23.21 -10.34
C ALA A 105 -27.42 24.64 -9.78
N ILE A 106 -26.23 25.14 -9.43
CA ILE A 106 -26.04 26.50 -8.92
C ILE A 106 -26.35 27.53 -10.01
N GLU A 107 -25.82 27.34 -11.21
CA GLU A 107 -26.06 28.22 -12.36
C GLU A 107 -27.54 28.27 -12.74
N ALA A 108 -28.20 27.12 -12.85
CA ALA A 108 -29.62 27.04 -13.19
C ALA A 108 -30.53 27.66 -12.12
N ALA A 109 -30.16 27.53 -10.84
CA ALA A 109 -30.87 28.19 -9.74
C ALA A 109 -30.70 29.72 -9.80
N ASP A 110 -29.49 30.20 -10.08
CA ASP A 110 -29.21 31.64 -10.23
C ASP A 110 -29.96 32.24 -11.42
N GLU A 111 -29.99 31.55 -12.57
CA GLU A 111 -30.79 31.92 -13.74
C GLU A 111 -32.30 31.98 -13.44
N ALA A 112 -32.80 31.07 -12.60
CA ALA A 112 -34.20 31.02 -12.17
C ALA A 112 -34.52 31.99 -11.01
N GLY A 113 -33.52 32.67 -10.43
CA GLY A 113 -33.68 33.53 -9.27
C GLY A 113 -34.03 32.79 -7.98
N VAL A 114 -33.68 31.50 -7.89
CA VAL A 114 -33.94 30.63 -6.74
C VAL A 114 -32.71 30.61 -5.82
N PRO A 115 -32.85 30.82 -4.51
CA PRO A 115 -31.71 30.77 -3.58
C PRO A 115 -31.08 29.38 -3.53
N VAL A 116 -29.76 29.36 -3.32
CA VAL A 116 -28.95 28.14 -3.22
C VAL A 116 -28.39 27.98 -1.81
N GLU A 117 -28.49 26.79 -1.24
CA GLU A 117 -27.86 26.40 0.03
C GLU A 117 -26.90 25.22 -0.16
N LEU A 118 -25.72 25.33 0.42
CA LEU A 118 -24.70 24.29 0.42
C LEU A 118 -24.95 23.33 1.60
N ILE A 119 -25.10 22.04 1.30
CA ILE A 119 -25.50 21.04 2.31
C ILE A 119 -24.41 20.02 2.66
N ASP A 120 -23.26 20.04 1.99
CA ASP A 120 -22.17 19.09 2.28
C ASP A 120 -21.23 19.58 3.38
N ARG A 121 -20.58 18.63 4.05
CA ARG A 121 -19.54 18.90 5.05
C ARG A 121 -18.26 19.34 4.35
N ASP A 122 -17.47 20.19 5.01
CA ASP A 122 -16.14 20.51 4.50
C ASP A 122 -15.31 19.24 4.29
N VAL A 123 -14.76 19.09 3.08
CA VAL A 123 -14.03 17.90 2.65
C VAL A 123 -12.83 17.60 3.55
N VAL A 124 -12.20 18.60 4.15
CA VAL A 124 -11.09 18.43 5.10
C VAL A 124 -11.54 17.72 6.36
N ILE A 125 -12.69 18.13 6.91
CA ILE A 125 -13.26 17.52 8.12
C ILE A 125 -13.63 16.07 7.81
N THR A 126 -14.28 15.83 6.68
CA THR A 126 -14.63 14.49 6.19
C THR A 126 -13.40 13.59 6.09
N LEU A 127 -12.34 14.02 5.41
CA LEU A 127 -11.10 13.25 5.23
C LEU A 127 -10.36 13.04 6.56
N ARG A 128 -10.29 14.04 7.44
CA ARG A 128 -9.65 13.90 8.76
C ARG A 128 -10.38 12.90 9.65
N ARG A 129 -11.71 12.89 9.62
CA ARG A 129 -12.52 11.91 10.36
C ARG A 129 -12.34 10.51 9.80
N ALA A 130 -12.35 10.35 8.48
CA ALA A 130 -12.06 9.08 7.82
C ALA A 130 -10.67 8.56 8.24
N TRP A 131 -9.65 9.43 8.18
CA TRP A 131 -8.31 9.09 8.64
C TRP A 131 -8.23 8.80 10.15
N SER A 132 -8.96 9.52 10.99
CA SER A 132 -8.94 9.30 12.43
C SER A 132 -9.61 7.98 12.82
N LYS A 133 -10.69 7.61 12.13
CA LYS A 133 -11.46 6.38 12.39
C LYS A 133 -10.73 5.13 11.91
N MET A 134 -9.90 5.27 10.86
CA MET A 134 -9.10 4.17 10.34
C MET A 134 -8.03 3.66 11.33
N GLY A 135 -7.95 2.34 11.42
CA GLY A 135 -6.85 1.64 12.07
C GLY A 135 -5.52 1.79 11.30
N PHE A 136 -4.40 1.44 11.94
CA PHE A 136 -3.08 1.50 11.29
C PHE A 136 -3.00 0.65 10.00
N ARG A 137 -3.63 -0.54 10.01
CA ARG A 137 -3.67 -1.45 8.85
C ARG A 137 -4.47 -0.89 7.67
N GLU A 138 -5.61 -0.25 7.92
CA GLU A 138 -6.44 0.39 6.88
C GLU A 138 -5.71 1.59 6.26
N LYS A 139 -5.08 2.43 7.10
CA LYS A 139 -4.25 3.54 6.62
C LYS A 139 -3.15 3.08 5.67
N PHE A 140 -2.50 1.96 6.00
CA PHE A 140 -1.49 1.38 5.15
C PHE A 140 -2.07 0.88 3.82
N ARG A 141 -3.19 0.15 3.84
CA ARG A 141 -3.87 -0.33 2.61
C ARG A 141 -4.29 0.80 1.68
N VAL A 142 -4.86 1.88 2.22
CA VAL A 142 -5.24 3.06 1.41
C VAL A 142 -4.02 3.74 0.81
N LEU A 143 -2.92 3.87 1.58
CA LEU A 143 -1.69 4.47 1.08
C LEU A 143 -1.02 3.60 0.01
N ASP A 144 -1.07 2.29 0.18
CA ASP A 144 -0.57 1.31 -0.79
C ASP A 144 -1.33 1.41 -2.11
N ALA A 145 -2.67 1.39 -2.04
CA ALA A 145 -3.54 1.57 -3.21
C ALA A 145 -3.32 2.92 -3.92
N LEU A 146 -3.02 4.00 -3.20
CA LEU A 146 -2.80 5.32 -3.80
C LEU A 146 -1.40 5.47 -4.45
N LEU A 147 -0.38 4.81 -3.89
CA LEU A 147 1.02 4.97 -4.31
C LEU A 147 1.50 3.93 -5.32
N TRP A 148 0.83 2.76 -5.39
CA TRP A 148 1.30 1.60 -6.15
C TRP A 148 0.28 1.07 -7.17
N GLN A 149 -0.60 1.94 -7.70
CA GLN A 149 -1.34 1.62 -8.91
C GLN A 149 -0.39 1.63 -10.11
N GLU A 150 0.19 0.46 -10.38
CA GLU A 150 0.84 0.17 -11.67
C GLU A 150 -0.19 0.25 -12.79
N ASP A 151 0.25 0.82 -13.91
CA ASP A 151 -0.53 1.01 -15.13
C ASP A 151 -0.86 -0.37 -15.75
N ASP A 152 -1.95 -1.00 -15.31
CA ASP A 152 -2.65 -1.99 -16.13
C ASP A 152 -3.41 -1.21 -17.21
N GLU A 153 -2.77 -1.02 -18.37
CA GLU A 153 -3.38 -0.49 -19.58
C GLU A 153 -4.47 -1.45 -20.08
N GLU A 154 -5.68 -1.37 -19.52
CA GLU A 154 -6.91 -1.80 -20.20
C GLU A 154 -7.66 -0.56 -20.69
N GLU A 155 -7.48 -0.26 -21.98
CA GLU A 155 -8.28 0.70 -22.74
C GLU A 155 -9.70 0.14 -22.90
N ALA A 156 -10.53 0.26 -21.86
CA ALA A 156 -11.96 -0.04 -21.96
C ALA A 156 -12.68 1.15 -22.62
N SER A 157 -13.21 0.94 -23.82
CA SER A 157 -13.88 1.96 -24.62
C SER A 157 -15.11 2.54 -23.91
N ILE A 158 -15.09 3.86 -23.77
CA ILE A 158 -16.03 4.74 -23.03
C ILE A 158 -17.49 4.66 -23.49
N GLU A 159 -17.77 4.09 -24.66
CA GLU A 159 -19.13 4.06 -25.24
C GLU A 159 -19.99 2.85 -24.80
N GLU A 160 -19.41 1.79 -24.22
CA GLU A 160 -20.13 0.60 -23.71
C GLU A 160 -20.36 0.63 -22.18
N LEU A 161 -19.76 1.60 -21.48
CA LEU A 161 -19.73 1.71 -20.00
C LEU A 161 -20.86 2.56 -19.38
N LEU A 162 -21.79 3.08 -20.18
CA LEU A 162 -22.79 4.07 -19.74
C LEU A 162 -24.23 3.55 -19.61
N GLU A 163 -24.43 2.24 -19.49
CA GLU A 163 -25.76 1.67 -19.24
C GLU A 163 -25.81 0.65 -18.08
N ASP A 164 -25.20 0.96 -16.92
CA ASP A 164 -25.67 0.35 -15.67
C ASP A 164 -25.44 1.25 -14.45
N SER A 165 -26.53 1.58 -13.76
CA SER A 165 -26.53 2.33 -12.50
C SER A 165 -25.85 1.59 -11.34
N ASP A 166 -25.59 0.28 -11.51
CA ASP A 166 -25.17 -0.62 -10.43
C ASP A 166 -23.64 -0.76 -10.32
N MET A 167 -22.85 -0.26 -11.27
CA MET A 167 -21.38 -0.35 -11.21
C MET A 167 -20.75 0.63 -10.21
N LEU A 168 -21.29 1.84 -10.06
CA LEU A 168 -20.76 2.80 -9.09
C LEU A 168 -20.95 2.26 -7.67
N SER A 169 -22.11 1.66 -7.39
CA SER A 169 -22.40 1.00 -6.12
C SER A 169 -21.43 -0.16 -5.86
N ASN A 170 -21.16 -1.01 -6.86
CA ASN A 170 -20.21 -2.12 -6.73
C ASN A 170 -18.77 -1.63 -6.48
N LEU A 171 -18.30 -0.61 -7.20
CA LEU A 171 -16.98 -0.01 -6.98
C LEU A 171 -16.87 0.66 -5.61
N MET A 172 -17.95 1.30 -5.15
CA MET A 172 -18.00 1.88 -3.79
C MET A 172 -18.03 0.78 -2.71
N GLU A 173 -18.65 -0.37 -2.98
CA GLU A 173 -18.71 -1.52 -2.08
C GLU A 173 -17.35 -2.25 -2.01
N GLU A 174 -16.65 -2.43 -3.13
CA GLU A 174 -15.27 -2.92 -3.18
C GLU A 174 -14.31 -1.99 -2.43
N ALA A 175 -14.44 -0.66 -2.61
CA ALA A 175 -13.66 0.32 -1.85
C ALA A 175 -13.97 0.26 -0.33
N ARG A 176 -15.20 -0.08 0.04
CA ARG A 176 -15.63 -0.28 1.45
C ARG A 176 -14.98 -1.53 2.05
N GLU A 177 -14.74 -2.59 1.29
CA GLU A 177 -14.01 -3.78 1.77
C GLU A 177 -12.53 -3.48 2.08
N VAL A 178 -11.91 -2.60 1.28
CA VAL A 178 -10.51 -2.20 1.47
C VAL A 178 -10.33 -1.32 2.70
N ALA A 179 -11.26 -0.40 2.96
CA ALA A 179 -11.17 0.52 4.10
C ALA A 179 -12.54 0.74 4.76
N PRO A 180 -13.07 -0.24 5.52
CA PRO A 180 -14.44 -0.19 6.03
C PRO A 180 -14.65 0.97 7.00
N ALA A 181 -13.66 1.30 7.83
CA ALA A 181 -13.74 2.47 8.69
C ALA A 181 -13.82 3.78 7.89
N ALA A 182 -13.09 3.91 6.78
CA ALA A 182 -13.17 5.09 5.91
C ALA A 182 -14.53 5.14 5.19
N GLY A 183 -14.99 4.02 4.64
CA GLY A 183 -16.31 3.91 4.01
C GLY A 183 -17.44 4.34 4.95
N SER A 184 -17.38 3.95 6.22
CA SER A 184 -18.37 4.40 7.22
C SER A 184 -18.39 5.92 7.46
N VAL A 185 -17.30 6.63 7.17
CA VAL A 185 -17.25 8.10 7.31
C VAL A 185 -17.62 8.82 6.02
N LEU A 186 -17.18 8.26 4.88
CA LEU A 186 -17.36 8.85 3.56
C LEU A 186 -18.77 8.64 3.01
N ILE A 187 -19.46 7.59 3.44
CA ILE A 187 -20.82 7.24 3.04
C ILE A 187 -21.74 7.43 4.24
N ASP A 188 -21.75 6.52 5.22
CA ASP A 188 -22.77 6.52 6.29
C ASP A 188 -22.81 7.83 7.11
N GLU A 189 -21.67 8.35 7.59
CA GLU A 189 -21.63 9.64 8.30
C GLU A 189 -21.93 10.84 7.39
N ARG A 190 -21.64 10.72 6.08
CA ARG A 190 -21.90 11.78 5.11
C ARG A 190 -23.38 11.85 4.77
N ASP A 191 -24.05 10.72 4.58
CA ASP A 191 -25.50 10.62 4.37
C ASP A 191 -26.26 11.20 5.56
N ALA A 192 -25.85 10.84 6.78
CA ALA A 192 -26.42 11.40 8.01
C ALA A 192 -26.22 12.92 8.10
N PHE A 193 -25.06 13.43 7.65
CA PHE A 193 -24.80 14.88 7.59
C PHE A 193 -25.69 15.58 6.56
N LEU A 194 -25.78 15.05 5.34
CA LEU A 194 -26.62 15.58 4.26
C LEU A 194 -28.09 15.59 4.66
N ALA A 195 -28.62 14.47 5.16
CA ALA A 195 -29.98 14.37 5.67
C ALA A 195 -30.24 15.37 6.82
N GLY A 196 -29.30 15.49 7.76
CA GLY A 196 -29.39 16.47 8.86
C GLY A 196 -29.43 17.91 8.37
N ARG A 197 -28.64 18.27 7.35
CA ARG A 197 -28.68 19.61 6.72
C ARG A 197 -29.96 19.85 5.95
N ILE A 198 -30.45 18.85 5.20
CA ILE A 198 -31.73 18.90 4.49
C ILE A 198 -32.88 19.12 5.49
N GLN A 199 -32.91 18.41 6.63
CA GLN A 199 -33.92 18.62 7.67
C GLN A 199 -33.90 20.03 8.26
N GLN A 200 -32.74 20.68 8.37
CA GLN A 200 -32.64 22.06 8.88
C GLN A 200 -33.19 23.12 7.92
N ILE A 201 -33.13 22.86 6.62
CA ILE A 201 -33.67 23.75 5.59
C ILE A 201 -35.11 23.38 5.19
N ARG A 202 -35.57 22.20 5.59
CA ARG A 202 -36.95 21.74 5.40
C ARG A 202 -37.92 22.72 6.07
N GLY A 203 -39.01 23.05 5.38
CA GLY A 203 -39.98 24.05 5.83
C GLY A 203 -39.73 25.48 5.34
N ARG A 204 -38.65 25.73 4.57
CA ARG A 204 -38.43 27.00 3.84
C ARG A 204 -39.17 27.09 2.49
N GLY A 205 -40.15 26.22 2.26
CA GLY A 205 -40.85 26.07 0.98
C GLY A 205 -40.51 24.75 0.29
N LYS A 206 -40.65 24.71 -1.03
CA LYS A 206 -40.27 23.60 -1.89
C LYS A 206 -38.75 23.51 -2.04
N VAL A 207 -38.14 22.48 -1.47
CA VAL A 207 -36.69 22.25 -1.52
C VAL A 207 -36.37 21.17 -2.55
N LEU A 208 -35.53 21.53 -3.53
CA LEU A 208 -34.95 20.58 -4.47
C LEU A 208 -33.51 20.30 -4.03
N ALA A 209 -33.22 19.08 -3.57
CA ALA A 209 -31.87 18.68 -3.17
C ALA A 209 -31.18 17.91 -4.30
N VAL A 210 -30.08 18.46 -4.82
CA VAL A 210 -29.23 17.84 -5.83
C VAL A 210 -28.04 17.19 -5.13
N ILE A 211 -28.02 15.86 -5.13
CA ILE A 211 -27.02 15.02 -4.45
C ILE A 211 -26.48 13.96 -5.41
N GLY A 212 -25.30 13.42 -5.13
CA GLY A 212 -24.74 12.31 -5.89
C GLY A 212 -25.62 11.06 -5.78
N ALA A 213 -25.75 10.32 -6.88
CA ALA A 213 -26.63 9.14 -6.95
C ALA A 213 -26.31 8.08 -5.87
N GLY A 214 -25.02 7.92 -5.49
CA GLY A 214 -24.61 6.99 -4.44
C GLY A 214 -25.06 7.36 -3.02
N HIS A 215 -25.51 8.61 -2.78
CA HIS A 215 -26.03 9.08 -1.49
C HIS A 215 -27.57 9.07 -1.43
N LEU A 216 -28.25 8.80 -2.55
CA LEU A 216 -29.70 8.99 -2.67
C LEU A 216 -30.50 8.08 -1.72
N GLU A 217 -30.17 6.78 -1.70
CA GLU A 217 -30.84 5.79 -0.83
C GLU A 217 -30.50 6.02 0.65
N GLY A 218 -29.21 6.22 0.97
CA GLY A 218 -28.77 6.47 2.35
C GLY A 218 -29.37 7.74 2.96
N VAL A 219 -29.46 8.83 2.19
CA VAL A 219 -30.14 10.06 2.63
C VAL A 219 -31.63 9.84 2.82
N GLN A 220 -32.30 9.10 1.93
CA GLN A 220 -33.72 8.78 2.05
C GLN A 220 -34.02 8.04 3.37
N ASP A 221 -33.21 7.03 3.71
CA ASP A 221 -33.35 6.27 4.95
C ASP A 221 -33.14 7.15 6.18
N GLN A 222 -32.11 8.00 6.18
CA GLN A 222 -31.79 8.89 7.31
C GLN A 222 -32.83 10.01 7.51
N LEU A 223 -33.53 10.43 6.46
CA LEU A 223 -34.61 11.42 6.55
C LEU A 223 -35.85 10.93 7.33
N SER A 224 -35.94 9.62 7.58
CA SER A 224 -36.99 9.02 8.41
C SER A 224 -36.77 9.20 9.93
N GLU A 225 -35.56 9.57 10.36
CA GLU A 225 -35.22 9.76 11.77
C GLU A 225 -35.80 11.08 12.36
N PRO A 226 -36.06 11.16 13.68
CA PRO A 226 -36.60 12.37 14.31
C PRO A 226 -35.65 13.57 14.26
N ALA A 227 -36.16 14.76 13.89
CA ALA A 227 -35.37 15.98 13.66
C ALA A 227 -34.46 16.42 14.83
N MET A 228 -34.84 16.13 16.09
CA MET A 228 -34.04 16.47 17.27
C MET A 228 -32.77 15.60 17.38
N GLU A 229 -32.86 14.34 16.96
CA GLU A 229 -31.73 13.40 16.93
C GLU A 229 -30.78 13.75 15.78
N SER A 230 -31.33 14.12 14.62
CA SER A 230 -30.57 14.63 13.47
C SER A 230 -29.77 15.90 13.82
N ALA A 231 -30.36 16.84 14.55
CA ALA A 231 -29.67 18.09 14.95
C ALA A 231 -28.50 17.86 15.93
N SER A 232 -28.66 16.92 16.88
CA SER A 232 -27.59 16.55 17.81
C SER A 232 -26.45 15.83 17.09
N ARG A 233 -26.77 14.85 16.24
CA ARG A 233 -25.79 14.14 15.40
C ARG A 233 -25.05 15.09 14.47
N LEU A 234 -25.75 16.04 13.83
CA LEU A 234 -25.14 17.01 12.92
C LEU A 234 -24.04 17.82 13.61
N LYS A 235 -24.26 18.26 14.86
CA LYS A 235 -23.26 19.01 15.62
C LYS A 235 -22.00 18.19 15.87
N GLU A 236 -22.14 16.92 16.24
CA GLU A 236 -21.01 16.00 16.44
C GLU A 236 -20.26 15.71 15.13
N LEU A 237 -20.99 15.59 14.02
CA LEU A 237 -20.43 15.32 12.69
C LEU A 237 -19.68 16.52 12.10
N SER A 238 -19.93 17.73 12.58
CA SER A 238 -19.21 18.97 12.24
C SER A 238 -17.90 19.16 13.02
N GLU A 239 -17.69 18.44 14.12
CA GLU A 239 -16.49 18.61 14.96
C GLU A 239 -15.28 17.82 14.44
N GLU A 240 -14.10 18.44 14.54
CA GLU A 240 -12.83 17.81 14.18
C GLU A 240 -12.35 16.82 15.27
N PRO A 241 -11.74 15.68 14.88
CA PRO A 241 -11.21 14.72 15.83
C PRO A 241 -10.03 15.29 16.64
N GLY A 242 -9.99 14.97 17.93
CA GLY A 242 -8.93 15.42 18.84
C GLY A 242 -7.54 14.88 18.50
N LYS A 243 -6.49 15.69 18.68
CA LYS A 243 -5.09 15.29 18.42
C LYS A 243 -4.59 14.34 19.51
N SER A 244 -3.96 13.22 19.12
CA SER A 244 -3.34 12.28 20.06
C SER A 244 -2.21 12.94 20.86
N ILE A 245 -2.18 12.69 22.16
CA ILE A 245 -1.21 13.25 23.11
C ILE A 245 0.12 12.48 23.15
N TRP A 246 0.14 11.23 22.68
CA TRP A 246 1.29 10.33 22.82
C TRP A 246 2.57 10.82 22.11
N PRO A 247 2.53 11.43 20.91
CA PRO A 247 3.72 12.01 20.28
C PRO A 247 4.37 13.09 21.14
N LYS A 248 3.57 13.91 21.85
CA LYS A 248 4.09 14.97 22.73
C LYS A 248 4.84 14.40 23.93
N VAL A 249 4.37 13.27 24.49
CA VAL A 249 5.03 12.58 25.61
C VAL A 249 6.39 12.04 25.19
N LEU A 250 6.46 11.39 24.02
CA LEU A 250 7.71 10.85 23.48
C LEU A 250 8.75 11.95 23.20
N MET A 251 8.31 13.09 22.63
CA MET A 251 9.16 14.25 22.37
C MET A 251 9.84 14.82 23.63
N ILE A 252 9.24 14.66 24.80
CA ILE A 252 9.77 15.18 26.08
C ILE A 252 10.58 14.11 26.83
N ALA A 253 10.15 12.86 26.80
CA ALA A 253 10.79 11.77 27.57
C ALA A 253 12.24 11.48 27.13
N ILE A 254 12.51 11.48 25.82
CA ILE A 254 13.83 11.10 25.29
C ILE A 254 14.91 12.16 25.60
N PRO A 255 14.68 13.47 25.39
CA PRO A 255 15.62 14.49 25.84
C PRO A 255 15.86 14.47 27.35
N LEU A 256 14.83 14.26 28.18
CA LEU A 256 14.98 14.16 29.63
C LEU A 256 15.84 12.95 30.02
N PHE A 257 15.67 11.81 29.36
CA PHE A 257 16.49 10.62 29.58
C PHE A 257 17.97 10.87 29.21
N LEU A 258 18.23 11.47 28.05
CA LEU A 258 19.59 11.78 27.59
C LEU A 258 20.28 12.83 28.48
N LEU A 259 19.56 13.88 28.89
CA LEU A 259 20.06 14.85 29.87
C LEU A 259 20.35 14.19 31.23
N GLY A 260 19.52 13.24 31.66
CA GLY A 260 19.76 12.43 32.85
C GLY A 260 21.02 11.57 32.75
N ALA A 261 21.25 10.93 31.60
CA ALA A 261 22.46 10.15 31.34
C ALA A 261 23.73 11.02 31.33
N VAL A 262 23.67 12.22 30.74
CA VAL A 262 24.77 13.20 30.75
C VAL A 262 25.04 13.71 32.16
N ALA A 263 24.00 14.03 32.94
CA ALA A 263 24.14 14.45 34.34
C ALA A 263 24.75 13.34 35.22
N TRP A 264 24.35 12.09 35.01
CA TRP A 264 24.93 10.93 35.69
C TRP A 264 26.42 10.74 35.37
N MET A 265 26.79 10.81 34.08
CA MET A 265 28.20 10.78 33.68
C MET A 265 28.98 11.95 34.30
N GLY A 266 28.33 13.11 34.40
CA GLY A 266 28.86 14.30 35.06
C GLY A 266 29.23 14.06 36.53
N TYR A 267 28.31 13.46 37.27
CA TYR A 267 28.49 13.10 38.67
C TYR A 267 29.65 12.10 38.89
N THR A 268 29.89 11.18 37.95
CA THR A 268 30.98 10.19 38.04
C THR A 268 32.39 10.72 37.75
N GLY A 269 32.57 12.03 37.52
CA GLY A 269 33.89 12.68 37.43
C GLY A 269 34.63 12.53 36.09
N LYS A 270 33.98 12.02 35.03
CA LYS A 270 34.59 11.80 33.68
C LYS A 270 34.51 13.04 32.78
N MET A 271 34.99 14.20 33.24
CA MET A 271 34.82 15.49 32.55
C MET A 271 35.58 15.63 31.23
N ASP A 272 36.77 15.05 31.13
CA ASP A 272 37.59 15.21 29.92
C ASP A 272 37.05 14.35 28.76
N ALA A 273 36.58 13.14 29.06
CA ALA A 273 35.90 12.28 28.09
C ALA A 273 34.58 12.90 27.60
N LEU A 274 33.84 13.58 28.49
CA LEU A 274 32.59 14.27 28.13
C LEU A 274 32.86 15.42 27.15
N LYS A 275 33.87 16.27 27.43
CA LYS A 275 34.25 17.40 26.56
C LYS A 275 34.70 16.94 25.19
N GLN A 276 35.51 15.89 25.11
CA GLN A 276 36.01 15.36 23.84
C GLN A 276 34.87 14.74 23.01
N THR A 277 33.97 14.01 23.66
CA THR A 277 32.78 13.42 23.02
C THR A 277 31.84 14.50 22.51
N ALA A 278 31.55 15.53 23.31
CA ALA A 278 30.70 16.65 22.93
C ALA A 278 31.29 17.46 21.76
N ALA A 279 32.59 17.75 21.78
CA ALA A 279 33.25 18.45 20.69
C ALA A 279 33.23 17.64 19.39
N ALA A 280 33.51 16.33 19.46
CA ALA A 280 33.41 15.43 18.30
C ALA A 280 31.96 15.35 17.79
N TRP A 281 30.97 15.27 18.69
CA TRP A 281 29.54 15.25 18.37
C TRP A 281 29.11 16.50 17.60
N LEU A 282 29.46 17.69 18.10
CA LEU A 282 29.12 18.96 17.48
C LEU A 282 29.71 19.07 16.07
N VAL A 283 31.01 18.82 15.92
CA VAL A 283 31.71 19.01 14.65
C VAL A 283 31.29 17.99 13.60
N VAL A 284 31.22 16.71 13.96
CA VAL A 284 30.92 15.64 13.00
C VAL A 284 29.47 15.73 12.51
N ASN A 285 28.49 15.93 13.40
CA ASN A 285 27.09 16.09 12.99
C ASN A 285 26.88 17.34 12.12
N ALA A 286 27.44 18.49 12.52
CA ALA A 286 27.34 19.73 11.76
C ALA A 286 27.94 19.60 10.35
N SER A 287 29.17 19.06 10.28
CA SER A 287 29.90 18.92 9.02
C SER A 287 29.22 17.99 8.02
N LEU A 288 28.78 16.80 8.46
CA LEU A 288 28.15 15.81 7.57
C LEU A 288 26.75 16.22 7.15
N THR A 289 25.99 16.88 8.01
CA THR A 289 24.68 17.44 7.64
C THR A 289 24.86 18.55 6.60
N GLY A 290 25.79 19.48 6.84
CA GLY A 290 26.13 20.54 5.90
C GLY A 290 26.57 20.00 4.55
N LEU A 291 27.41 18.95 4.55
CA LEU A 291 27.83 18.25 3.34
C LEU A 291 26.65 17.60 2.62
N GLY A 292 25.73 16.94 3.33
CA GLY A 292 24.53 16.36 2.75
C GLY A 292 23.65 17.39 2.05
N VAL A 293 23.41 18.54 2.70
CA VAL A 293 22.64 19.65 2.10
C VAL A 293 23.38 20.27 0.92
N LEU A 294 24.72 20.37 0.98
CA LEU A 294 25.54 20.85 -0.12
C LEU A 294 25.47 19.91 -1.34
N LEU A 295 25.52 18.59 -1.13
CA LEU A 295 25.37 17.57 -2.18
C LEU A 295 23.98 17.64 -2.82
N ALA A 296 22.95 17.98 -2.06
CA ALA A 296 21.61 18.25 -2.57
C ALA A 296 21.53 19.55 -3.42
N ARG A 297 22.63 20.32 -3.52
CA ARG A 297 22.67 21.66 -4.10
C ARG A 297 21.66 22.61 -3.44
N GLY A 298 21.52 22.48 -2.12
CA GLY A 298 20.69 23.35 -1.30
C GLY A 298 21.22 24.78 -1.25
N HIS A 299 20.35 25.72 -0.93
CA HIS A 299 20.70 27.12 -0.74
C HIS A 299 21.71 27.26 0.43
N PRO A 300 22.66 28.21 0.37
CA PRO A 300 23.65 28.42 1.44
C PRO A 300 23.04 28.59 2.84
N LEU A 301 21.89 29.25 2.96
CA LEU A 301 21.16 29.37 4.22
C LEU A 301 20.67 28.02 4.76
N SER A 302 20.22 27.12 3.89
CA SER A 302 19.80 25.76 4.26
C SER A 302 20.98 24.93 4.77
N ILE A 303 22.17 25.09 4.18
CA ILE A 303 23.41 24.46 4.65
C ILE A 303 23.74 24.94 6.05
N LEU A 304 23.72 26.26 6.28
CA LEU A 304 24.01 26.86 7.58
C LEU A 304 23.03 26.37 8.65
N VAL A 305 21.73 26.46 8.37
CA VAL A 305 20.68 26.06 9.32
C VAL A 305 20.76 24.57 9.62
N GLY A 306 20.91 23.71 8.60
CA GLY A 306 21.05 22.26 8.80
C GLY A 306 22.28 21.91 9.65
N SER A 307 23.42 22.56 9.37
CA SER A 307 24.68 22.33 10.12
C SER A 307 24.56 22.75 11.58
N VAL A 308 23.88 23.85 11.87
CA VAL A 308 23.68 24.34 13.25
C VAL A 308 22.62 23.55 14.00
N ALA A 309 21.53 23.15 13.32
CA ALA A 309 20.46 22.37 13.94
C ALA A 309 20.91 20.94 14.29
N SER A 310 21.73 20.31 13.44
CA SER A 310 22.06 18.89 13.52
C SER A 310 22.57 18.40 14.87
N PRO A 311 23.54 19.05 15.54
CA PRO A 311 24.02 18.57 16.83
C PRO A 311 22.99 18.62 17.95
N ILE A 312 21.99 19.50 17.83
CA ILE A 312 20.89 19.64 18.78
C ILE A 312 19.79 18.61 18.46
N THR A 313 19.42 18.50 17.19
CA THR A 313 18.33 17.62 16.75
C THR A 313 18.71 16.15 16.84
N SER A 314 19.98 15.78 16.65
CA SER A 314 20.46 14.40 16.83
C SER A 314 20.31 13.87 18.27
N LEU A 315 20.14 14.75 19.26
CA LEU A 315 19.81 14.39 20.65
C LEU A 315 18.31 14.17 20.88
N ASN A 316 17.46 14.49 19.90
CA ASN A 316 16.03 14.25 19.97
C ASN A 316 15.56 13.51 18.71
N PRO A 317 15.26 12.20 18.79
CA PRO A 317 14.89 11.42 17.61
C PRO A 317 13.58 11.88 16.95
N THR A 318 12.82 12.78 17.60
CA THR A 318 11.61 13.38 17.01
C THR A 318 11.89 14.65 16.21
N LEU A 319 13.12 15.15 16.20
CA LEU A 319 13.55 16.31 15.42
C LEU A 319 14.66 15.88 14.46
N ALA A 320 14.50 16.19 13.17
CA ALA A 320 15.48 15.83 12.16
C ALA A 320 16.18 17.08 11.61
N ALA A 321 17.51 17.07 11.52
CA ALA A 321 18.29 18.22 11.07
C ALA A 321 17.91 18.68 9.65
N GLY A 322 17.62 17.70 8.79
CA GLY A 322 17.15 17.93 7.43
C GLY A 322 15.80 18.63 7.37
N TRP A 323 14.91 18.47 8.36
CA TRP A 323 13.64 19.22 8.38
C TRP A 323 13.86 20.72 8.50
N PHE A 324 14.83 21.15 9.32
CA PHE A 324 15.18 22.57 9.44
C PHE A 324 15.83 23.11 8.17
N ALA A 325 16.73 22.33 7.55
CA ALA A 325 17.35 22.67 6.27
C ALA A 325 16.31 22.75 5.14
N GLY A 326 15.40 21.78 5.06
CA GLY A 326 14.32 21.72 4.09
C GLY A 326 13.31 22.83 4.26
N TYR A 327 12.90 23.14 5.49
CA TYR A 327 12.03 24.28 5.78
C TYR A 327 12.67 25.62 5.40
N THR A 328 13.98 25.76 5.64
CA THR A 328 14.73 26.94 5.18
C THR A 328 14.78 27.01 3.66
N GLN A 329 15.00 25.87 2.99
CA GLN A 329 14.96 25.78 1.53
C GLN A 329 13.59 26.19 0.99
N LEU A 330 12.51 25.72 1.61
CA LEU A 330 11.13 26.02 1.27
C LEU A 330 10.79 27.50 1.45
N LYS A 331 11.38 28.17 2.45
CA LYS A 331 11.21 29.62 2.67
C LYS A 331 11.99 30.49 1.69
N VAL A 332 13.22 30.09 1.37
CA VAL A 332 14.12 30.90 0.54
C VAL A 332 13.86 30.70 -0.95
N VAL A 333 13.49 29.48 -1.34
CA VAL A 333 13.12 29.11 -2.71
C VAL A 333 11.74 28.50 -2.66
N ALA A 334 10.72 29.36 -2.55
CA ALA A 334 9.33 28.92 -2.46
C ALA A 334 8.89 28.20 -3.75
N PRO A 335 8.52 26.91 -3.66
CA PRO A 335 7.81 26.22 -4.73
C PRO A 335 6.35 26.65 -4.74
N THR A 336 5.70 26.56 -5.90
CA THR A 336 4.26 26.80 -6.05
C THR A 336 3.44 25.51 -5.96
N GLY A 337 2.11 25.61 -5.93
CA GLY A 337 1.22 24.45 -6.04
C GLY A 337 1.47 23.65 -7.33
N ARG A 338 1.74 24.33 -8.45
CA ARG A 338 2.11 23.70 -9.73
C ARG A 338 3.41 22.91 -9.64
N ASP A 339 4.46 23.47 -9.01
CA ASP A 339 5.72 22.75 -8.79
C ASP A 339 5.48 21.44 -8.02
N ALA A 340 4.50 21.40 -7.11
CA ALA A 340 4.13 20.20 -6.35
C ALA A 340 3.33 19.17 -7.18
N GLN A 341 2.37 19.62 -7.99
CA GLN A 341 1.62 18.74 -8.89
C GLN A 341 2.53 18.08 -9.93
N GLU A 342 3.42 18.86 -10.56
CA GLU A 342 4.40 18.35 -11.54
C GLU A 342 5.37 17.33 -10.89
N PHE A 343 5.71 17.51 -9.61
CA PHE A 343 6.54 16.56 -8.89
C PHE A 343 5.80 15.24 -8.56
N LEU A 344 4.52 15.33 -8.20
CA LEU A 344 3.69 14.17 -7.85
C LEU A 344 3.33 13.29 -9.05
N ALA A 345 3.40 13.82 -10.27
CA ALA A 345 3.20 13.03 -11.49
C ALA A 345 4.31 11.98 -11.76
N LEU A 346 5.47 12.07 -11.08
CA LEU A 346 6.54 11.05 -11.04
C LEU A 346 7.04 10.49 -12.40
N ASP A 347 7.16 11.33 -13.43
CA ASP A 347 7.61 10.87 -14.76
C ASP A 347 9.11 10.47 -14.84
N SER A 348 9.94 10.80 -13.84
CA SER A 348 11.36 10.42 -13.81
C SER A 348 12.06 10.70 -12.47
N ALA A 349 13.06 9.89 -12.11
CA ALA A 349 13.94 10.15 -10.96
C ALA A 349 14.72 11.48 -11.07
N SER A 350 14.85 12.04 -12.29
CA SER A 350 15.53 13.32 -12.53
C SER A 350 14.78 14.54 -11.97
N LEU A 351 13.47 14.41 -11.72
CA LEU A 351 12.61 15.46 -11.17
C LEU A 351 13.08 15.93 -9.79
N PHE A 352 13.67 15.05 -8.97
CA PHE A 352 14.19 15.42 -7.64
C PHE A 352 15.26 16.53 -7.68
N TRP A 353 16.03 16.65 -8.77
CA TRP A 353 17.09 17.66 -8.90
C TRP A 353 16.63 18.90 -9.68
N ARG A 354 15.65 18.74 -10.58
CA ARG A 354 15.15 19.80 -11.46
C ARG A 354 13.99 20.60 -10.86
N ASN A 355 13.06 19.92 -10.20
CA ASN A 355 11.87 20.51 -9.61
C ASN A 355 12.18 21.13 -8.23
N LYS A 356 11.53 22.27 -7.90
CA LYS A 356 11.76 22.98 -6.63
C LYS A 356 11.30 22.18 -5.41
N VAL A 357 10.18 21.46 -5.49
CA VAL A 357 9.69 20.56 -4.43
C VAL A 357 10.64 19.39 -4.26
N GLY A 358 11.07 18.77 -5.36
CA GLY A 358 12.09 17.72 -5.35
C GLY A 358 13.37 18.15 -4.63
N LYS A 359 13.82 19.38 -4.87
CA LYS A 359 15.01 19.95 -4.21
C LYS A 359 14.82 20.14 -2.70
N VAL A 360 13.65 20.58 -2.25
CA VAL A 360 13.32 20.67 -0.81
C VAL A 360 13.38 19.29 -0.15
N LEU A 361 12.83 18.26 -0.82
CA LEU A 361 12.88 16.88 -0.32
C LEU A 361 14.30 16.33 -0.29
N LEU A 362 15.10 16.57 -1.33
CA LEU A 362 16.49 16.10 -1.40
C LEU A 362 17.37 16.75 -0.32
N VAL A 363 17.22 18.05 -0.10
CA VAL A 363 17.88 18.78 1.01
C VAL A 363 17.51 18.17 2.36
N THR A 364 16.24 17.83 2.53
CA THR A 364 15.73 17.21 3.76
C THR A 364 16.33 15.82 3.96
N MET A 365 16.29 14.98 2.92
CA MET A 365 16.77 13.61 2.95
C MET A 365 18.28 13.53 3.19
N LEU A 366 19.10 14.21 2.37
CA LEU A 366 20.56 14.16 2.50
C LEU A 366 21.05 14.82 3.79
N GLY A 367 20.35 15.87 4.27
CA GLY A 367 20.61 16.44 5.59
C GLY A 367 20.39 15.43 6.72
N ASN A 368 19.28 14.69 6.67
CA ASN A 368 18.99 13.63 7.65
C ASN A 368 20.01 12.48 7.60
N ILE A 369 20.38 12.03 6.39
CA ILE A 369 21.41 11.01 6.21
C ILE A 369 22.75 11.48 6.79
N GLY A 370 23.14 12.73 6.53
CA GLY A 370 24.35 13.32 7.11
C GLY A 370 24.35 13.35 8.64
N SER A 371 23.22 13.73 9.25
CA SER A 371 23.05 13.72 10.72
C SER A 371 23.12 12.30 11.29
N SER A 372 22.47 11.32 10.66
CA SER A 372 22.49 9.92 11.11
C SER A 372 23.88 9.31 11.04
N ILE A 373 24.60 9.52 9.93
CA ILE A 373 25.99 9.05 9.76
C ILE A 373 26.88 9.71 10.82
N GLY A 374 26.72 11.01 11.09
CA GLY A 374 27.51 11.70 12.10
C GLY A 374 27.29 11.17 13.51
N THR A 375 26.03 10.91 13.86
CA THR A 375 25.65 10.27 15.12
C THR A 375 26.25 8.87 15.25
N TRP A 376 26.22 8.09 14.18
CA TRP A 376 26.79 6.74 14.14
C TRP A 376 28.33 6.77 14.31
N ILE A 377 29.04 7.62 13.56
CA ILE A 377 30.50 7.75 13.65
C ILE A 377 30.95 8.12 15.07
N VAL A 378 30.31 9.09 15.71
CA VAL A 378 30.70 9.54 17.05
C VAL A 378 30.42 8.46 18.11
N SER A 379 29.29 7.75 17.98
CA SER A 379 28.91 6.66 18.87
C SER A 379 29.86 5.46 18.77
N PHE A 380 30.35 5.14 17.56
CA PHE A 380 31.25 4.00 17.33
C PHE A 380 32.75 4.33 17.52
N ARG A 381 33.14 5.61 17.47
CA ARG A 381 34.55 6.01 17.67
C ARG A 381 35.03 5.88 19.12
N HIS A 382 34.12 5.79 20.10
CA HIS A 382 34.47 5.65 21.53
C HIS A 382 34.14 4.28 22.12
N SER A 383 33.56 3.35 21.35
CA SER A 383 33.21 1.99 21.80
C SER A 383 34.31 0.93 21.59
N LYS A 384 35.58 1.33 21.50
CA LYS A 384 36.73 0.44 21.77
C LYS A 384 36.90 0.29 23.29
N PRO A 385 35.94 -0.34 24.00
CA PRO A 385 36.22 -1.68 24.54
C PRO A 385 34.98 -2.60 24.60
N ALA A 386 33.93 -2.38 23.79
CA ALA A 386 32.72 -3.21 23.85
C ALA A 386 32.83 -4.53 23.03
N CYS A 387 33.63 -4.55 21.96
CA CYS A 387 33.87 -5.79 21.19
C CYS A 387 34.66 -6.86 21.95
N MET A 388 35.30 -6.53 23.08
CA MET A 388 36.02 -7.53 23.90
C MET A 388 35.12 -8.24 24.93
N TRP A 389 33.86 -7.78 25.09
CA TRP A 389 32.88 -8.37 26.00
C TRP A 389 31.92 -9.38 25.33
N LEU A 390 31.76 -9.31 24.00
CA LEU A 390 30.92 -10.27 23.26
C LEU A 390 31.61 -11.63 23.02
N GLU A 391 32.91 -11.74 23.27
CA GLU A 391 33.64 -13.02 23.20
C GLU A 391 33.58 -13.81 24.53
N LYS A 392 33.08 -13.19 25.62
CA LYS A 392 32.99 -13.83 26.96
C LYS A 392 31.58 -14.01 27.51
N ALA A 393 30.54 -13.61 26.78
CA ALA A 393 29.16 -13.92 27.15
C ALA A 393 28.74 -15.28 26.56
N HIS A 394 29.32 -16.37 27.09
CA HIS A 394 28.69 -17.69 27.05
C HIS A 394 27.41 -17.61 27.87
N LEU A 395 26.30 -17.20 27.24
CA LEU A 395 24.97 -17.48 27.77
C LEU A 395 24.80 -19.01 27.77
N PRO A 396 24.34 -19.62 28.87
CA PRO A 396 24.01 -21.03 28.86
C PRO A 396 22.84 -21.22 27.91
N LYS A 397 23.13 -21.77 26.73
CA LYS A 397 22.09 -22.37 25.88
C LYS A 397 21.39 -23.40 26.78
N GLY A 398 20.09 -23.20 27.02
CA GLY A 398 19.24 -24.23 27.60
C GLY A 398 19.42 -25.54 26.81
N PRO A 399 19.17 -26.71 27.40
CA PRO A 399 19.55 -27.99 26.81
C PRO A 399 18.68 -28.28 25.59
N VAL A 400 19.04 -27.72 24.44
CA VAL A 400 18.74 -28.31 23.14
C VAL A 400 19.71 -29.47 23.05
N ARG A 401 19.19 -30.68 23.25
CA ARG A 401 19.97 -31.90 23.17
C ARG A 401 20.62 -31.94 21.78
N PRO A 402 21.95 -31.93 21.67
CA PRO A 402 22.57 -32.09 20.37
C PRO A 402 22.43 -33.58 20.01
N HIS A 403 21.63 -33.87 18.99
CA HIS A 403 21.82 -35.12 18.27
C HIS A 403 23.20 -35.03 17.59
N ARG A 404 24.18 -35.62 18.24
CA ARG A 404 25.56 -35.72 17.77
C ARG A 404 25.59 -36.49 16.44
N GLY A 405 26.19 -35.89 15.42
CA GLY A 405 26.99 -36.63 14.44
C GLY A 405 26.33 -37.07 13.14
N ARG A 406 25.41 -36.30 12.55
CA ARG A 406 25.08 -36.43 11.12
C ARG A 406 25.52 -35.18 10.39
N THR A 407 26.19 -35.36 9.25
CA THR A 407 26.23 -34.37 8.16
C THR A 407 24.81 -33.83 7.98
N MET A 408 24.65 -32.52 7.94
CA MET A 408 23.33 -31.89 7.83
C MET A 408 22.70 -32.32 6.49
N VAL A 409 21.50 -32.93 6.55
CA VAL A 409 20.79 -33.49 5.40
C VAL A 409 20.38 -32.37 4.45
N ASN A 410 20.50 -32.54 3.13
CA ASN A 410 20.10 -31.53 2.15
C ASN A 410 18.93 -32.04 1.30
N TYR A 411 17.70 -31.62 1.61
CA TYR A 411 16.51 -32.18 0.97
C TYR A 411 16.24 -31.62 -0.43
N GLY A 412 15.96 -32.51 -1.39
CA GLY A 412 15.55 -32.15 -2.76
C GLY A 412 14.49 -33.10 -3.35
N PHE A 413 13.91 -32.75 -4.49
CA PHE A 413 13.02 -33.66 -5.23
C PHE A 413 13.59 -34.02 -6.61
N VAL A 414 13.29 -35.24 -7.07
CA VAL A 414 13.34 -35.60 -8.49
C VAL A 414 11.91 -35.88 -8.96
N ILE A 415 11.54 -35.31 -10.10
CA ILE A 415 10.27 -35.55 -10.78
C ILE A 415 10.57 -36.29 -12.09
N ASP A 416 10.19 -37.56 -12.18
CA ASP A 416 10.31 -38.34 -13.42
C ASP A 416 9.06 -38.19 -14.28
N ASN A 417 9.15 -37.31 -15.28
CA ASN A 417 8.01 -36.99 -16.14
C ASN A 417 7.65 -38.12 -17.10
N ARG A 418 8.56 -39.07 -17.35
CA ARG A 418 8.29 -40.28 -18.15
C ARG A 418 7.28 -41.19 -17.47
N LYS A 419 7.23 -41.15 -16.13
CA LYS A 419 6.31 -41.94 -15.30
C LYS A 419 5.02 -41.18 -14.98
N CYS A 420 5.03 -39.86 -15.03
CA CYS A 420 3.89 -39.04 -14.61
C CYS A 420 2.69 -39.23 -15.55
N ILE A 421 1.61 -39.81 -15.03
CA ILE A 421 0.36 -40.04 -15.79
C ILE A 421 -0.69 -38.93 -15.60
N GLY A 422 -0.33 -37.82 -14.97
CA GLY A 422 -1.22 -36.68 -14.78
C GLY A 422 -2.45 -36.91 -13.88
N CYS A 423 -2.40 -37.86 -12.95
CA CYS A 423 -3.56 -38.24 -12.14
C CYS A 423 -3.98 -37.24 -11.03
N HIS A 424 -3.20 -36.17 -10.80
CA HIS A 424 -3.42 -35.18 -9.73
C HIS A 424 -3.48 -35.72 -8.28
N ALA A 425 -3.14 -37.00 -8.03
CA ALA A 425 -3.13 -37.57 -6.68
C ALA A 425 -2.22 -36.79 -5.71
N CYS A 426 -1.06 -36.34 -6.18
CA CYS A 426 -0.12 -35.52 -5.41
C CYS A 426 -0.68 -34.14 -5.04
N THR A 427 -1.51 -33.54 -5.90
CA THR A 427 -2.19 -32.26 -5.65
C THR A 427 -3.23 -32.42 -4.53
N VAL A 428 -4.09 -33.44 -4.65
CA VAL A 428 -5.16 -33.71 -3.68
C VAL A 428 -4.59 -34.10 -2.31
N ALA A 429 -3.59 -34.97 -2.27
CA ALA A 429 -2.94 -35.36 -1.01
C ALA A 429 -2.27 -34.17 -0.32
N CYS A 430 -1.61 -33.28 -1.08
CA CYS A 430 -1.00 -32.09 -0.51
C CYS A 430 -2.05 -31.13 0.07
N LYS A 431 -3.20 -31.00 -0.60
CA LYS A 431 -4.34 -30.21 -0.09
C LYS A 431 -4.88 -30.78 1.21
N SER A 432 -5.14 -32.08 1.25
CA SER A 432 -5.69 -32.75 2.44
C SER A 432 -4.72 -32.79 3.62
N GLU A 433 -3.42 -32.91 3.37
CA GLU A 433 -2.40 -32.96 4.41
C GLU A 433 -2.19 -31.62 5.11
N HIS A 434 -2.38 -30.49 4.41
CA HIS A 434 -2.07 -29.15 4.91
C HIS A 434 -3.28 -28.22 4.97
N ASP A 435 -4.49 -28.77 4.86
CA ASP A 435 -5.76 -28.02 4.82
C ASP A 435 -5.74 -26.82 3.84
N VAL A 436 -5.20 -27.04 2.63
CA VAL A 436 -5.00 -25.97 1.65
C VAL A 436 -6.35 -25.50 1.06
N PRO A 437 -6.67 -24.19 1.12
CA PRO A 437 -7.96 -23.67 0.65
C PRO A 437 -8.27 -23.93 -0.83
N ILE A 438 -9.55 -23.92 -1.20
CA ILE A 438 -9.99 -24.02 -2.59
C ILE A 438 -9.47 -22.82 -3.39
N GLY A 439 -9.14 -23.03 -4.67
CA GLY A 439 -8.58 -22.00 -5.56
C GLY A 439 -7.04 -21.92 -5.56
N VAL A 440 -6.36 -22.42 -4.53
CA VAL A 440 -4.89 -22.37 -4.42
C VAL A 440 -4.27 -23.77 -4.25
N ASN A 441 -3.00 -23.92 -4.64
CA ASN A 441 -2.28 -25.21 -4.60
C ASN A 441 -0.83 -25.03 -4.15
N ARG A 442 -0.33 -25.91 -3.26
CA ARG A 442 1.11 -25.98 -2.92
C ARG A 442 1.93 -26.77 -3.95
N THR A 443 1.29 -27.70 -4.66
CA THR A 443 1.83 -28.45 -5.80
C THR A 443 0.70 -28.73 -6.79
N HIS A 444 0.98 -28.67 -8.08
CA HIS A 444 0.00 -28.93 -9.14
C HIS A 444 0.64 -29.73 -10.27
N VAL A 445 -0.20 -30.36 -11.11
CA VAL A 445 0.25 -31.00 -12.35
C VAL A 445 -0.08 -30.07 -13.52
N LYS A 446 0.95 -29.69 -14.29
CA LYS A 446 0.81 -29.03 -15.58
C LYS A 446 0.76 -30.09 -16.67
N TYR A 447 -0.08 -29.91 -17.67
CA TYR A 447 -0.05 -30.70 -18.89
C TYR A 447 -0.01 -29.79 -20.11
N ILE A 448 0.67 -30.24 -21.14
CA ILE A 448 0.73 -29.57 -22.44
C ILE A 448 0.47 -30.57 -23.56
N GLU A 449 -0.16 -30.11 -24.62
CA GLU A 449 -0.40 -30.89 -25.83
C GLU A 449 0.57 -30.44 -26.91
N LYS A 450 1.13 -31.40 -27.63
CA LYS A 450 2.09 -31.13 -28.71
C LYS A 450 1.78 -31.93 -29.95
N GLY A 451 2.21 -31.36 -31.07
CA GLY A 451 2.06 -31.94 -32.39
C GLY A 451 0.72 -31.60 -33.03
N THR A 452 0.46 -32.23 -34.17
CA THR A 452 -0.73 -32.02 -34.98
C THR A 452 -1.32 -33.37 -35.34
N TYR A 453 -2.65 -33.48 -35.39
CA TYR A 453 -3.32 -34.74 -35.72
C TYR A 453 -2.75 -35.36 -37.02
N PRO A 454 -2.44 -36.68 -37.04
CA PRO A 454 -2.68 -37.69 -35.99
C PRO A 454 -1.58 -37.82 -34.93
N ASP A 455 -0.45 -37.13 -35.09
CA ASP A 455 0.74 -37.24 -34.25
C ASP A 455 0.69 -36.25 -33.08
N VAL A 456 -0.25 -36.47 -32.16
CA VAL A 456 -0.43 -35.66 -30.95
C VAL A 456 0.09 -36.38 -29.71
N THR A 457 0.75 -35.64 -28.82
CA THR A 457 1.27 -36.14 -27.54
C THR A 457 0.86 -35.22 -26.40
N ARG A 458 0.78 -35.78 -25.19
CA ARG A 458 0.55 -35.03 -23.94
C ARG A 458 1.74 -35.25 -23.02
N GLU A 459 2.32 -34.16 -22.53
CA GLU A 459 3.34 -34.20 -21.50
C GLU A 459 2.72 -33.76 -20.17
N PHE A 460 3.10 -34.44 -19.08
CA PHE A 460 2.66 -34.11 -17.72
C PHE A 460 3.87 -33.79 -16.85
N SER A 461 3.83 -32.66 -16.13
CA SER A 461 4.90 -32.24 -15.22
C SER A 461 4.33 -31.77 -13.89
N VAL A 462 5.01 -32.09 -12.80
CA VAL A 462 4.59 -31.71 -11.44
C VAL A 462 5.35 -30.46 -11.00
N HIS A 463 4.63 -29.38 -10.74
CA HIS A 463 5.22 -28.10 -10.30
C HIS A 463 4.95 -27.84 -8.82
N ARG A 464 5.94 -27.22 -8.15
CA ARG A 464 5.95 -26.86 -6.71
C ARG A 464 7.07 -25.86 -6.42
N CYS A 465 7.18 -25.45 -5.15
CA CYS A 465 8.36 -24.73 -4.67
C CYS A 465 9.62 -25.56 -4.90
N ASN A 466 10.65 -24.92 -5.47
CA ASN A 466 11.91 -25.55 -5.79
C ASN A 466 12.88 -25.70 -4.60
N HIS A 467 12.53 -25.18 -3.43
CA HIS A 467 13.39 -25.16 -2.23
C HIS A 467 14.84 -24.73 -2.55
N CYS A 468 14.94 -23.62 -3.29
CA CYS A 468 16.16 -23.02 -3.81
C CYS A 468 17.27 -22.87 -2.76
N GLU A 469 18.49 -23.26 -3.11
CA GLU A 469 19.68 -23.00 -2.27
C GLU A 469 19.89 -21.48 -2.12
N ASP A 470 19.87 -20.75 -3.24
CA ASP A 470 19.86 -19.29 -3.25
C ASP A 470 18.42 -18.80 -3.43
N SER A 471 17.71 -18.60 -2.32
CA SER A 471 16.26 -18.35 -2.30
C SER A 471 15.89 -16.86 -2.33
N PRO A 472 15.51 -16.27 -3.48
CA PRO A 472 15.21 -14.83 -3.56
C PRO A 472 14.00 -14.44 -2.70
N CYS A 473 13.05 -15.37 -2.55
CA CYS A 473 11.86 -15.20 -1.71
C CYS A 473 12.17 -15.06 -0.21
N THR A 474 13.28 -15.63 0.27
CA THR A 474 13.74 -15.45 1.66
C THR A 474 14.45 -14.11 1.81
N THR A 475 15.31 -13.76 0.85
CA THR A 475 16.10 -12.52 0.83
C THR A 475 15.21 -11.27 0.80
N ILE A 476 14.11 -11.30 0.03
CA ILE A 476 13.21 -10.16 -0.09
C ILE A 476 12.24 -10.01 1.10
N CYS A 477 12.12 -11.03 1.96
CA CYS A 477 11.10 -11.04 3.00
C CYS A 477 11.46 -10.05 4.13
N PRO A 478 10.69 -8.96 4.34
CA PRO A 478 11.07 -7.91 5.28
C PRO A 478 10.94 -8.34 6.76
N THR A 479 10.12 -9.35 7.04
CA THR A 479 9.86 -9.85 8.40
C THR A 479 10.58 -11.16 8.71
N THR A 480 11.36 -11.69 7.76
CA THR A 480 12.00 -13.01 7.88
C THR A 480 10.97 -14.11 8.19
N ALA A 481 9.74 -13.96 7.67
CA ALA A 481 8.71 -14.97 7.72
C ALA A 481 9.06 -16.17 6.84
N LEU A 482 9.74 -15.94 5.72
CA LEU A 482 10.38 -16.99 4.93
C LEU A 482 11.84 -17.15 5.35
N PHE A 483 12.28 -18.38 5.52
CA PHE A 483 13.65 -18.70 5.93
C PHE A 483 14.11 -20.04 5.37
N THR A 484 15.42 -20.18 5.18
CA THR A 484 16.03 -21.46 4.81
C THR A 484 16.43 -22.20 6.08
N ARG A 485 15.93 -23.43 6.24
CA ARG A 485 16.32 -24.34 7.33
C ARG A 485 17.73 -24.88 7.09
N GLU A 486 18.34 -25.42 8.14
CA GLU A 486 19.67 -26.02 8.03
C GLU A 486 19.69 -27.29 7.17
N ASP A 487 18.51 -27.86 6.88
CA ASP A 487 18.31 -29.07 6.07
C ASP A 487 17.99 -28.78 4.58
N GLY A 488 18.20 -27.54 4.12
CA GLY A 488 17.93 -27.10 2.75
C GLY A 488 16.46 -26.76 2.46
N ILE A 489 15.53 -27.05 3.38
CA ILE A 489 14.12 -26.73 3.19
C ILE A 489 13.91 -25.22 3.39
N VAL A 490 13.52 -24.54 2.31
CA VAL A 490 12.91 -23.20 2.42
C VAL A 490 11.54 -23.35 3.07
N ASP A 491 11.31 -22.75 4.22
CA ASP A 491 10.09 -22.85 5.02
C ASP A 491 9.48 -21.46 5.31
N PHE A 492 8.33 -21.43 5.98
CA PHE A 492 7.66 -20.20 6.34
C PHE A 492 6.99 -20.23 7.72
N ASP A 493 6.93 -19.07 8.37
CA ASP A 493 6.28 -18.81 9.66
C ASP A 493 5.09 -17.88 9.42
N ASP A 494 3.88 -18.42 9.57
CA ASP A 494 2.61 -17.70 9.38
C ASP A 494 2.49 -16.52 10.36
N ASP A 495 2.97 -16.64 11.60
CA ASP A 495 2.81 -15.63 12.65
C ASP A 495 3.66 -14.38 12.38
N ARG A 496 4.75 -14.53 11.61
CA ARG A 496 5.62 -13.41 11.19
C ARG A 496 5.21 -12.81 9.86
N CYS A 497 4.37 -13.51 9.09
CA CYS A 497 4.01 -13.08 7.77
C CYS A 497 3.02 -11.91 7.83
N ILE A 498 3.31 -10.85 7.09
CA ILE A 498 2.46 -9.65 7.02
C ILE A 498 1.67 -9.55 5.72
N GLY A 499 1.68 -10.59 4.88
CA GLY A 499 0.91 -10.63 3.63
C GLY A 499 1.38 -9.65 2.55
N CYS A 500 2.62 -9.13 2.62
CA CYS A 500 3.14 -8.10 1.71
C CYS A 500 3.39 -8.53 0.26
N LYS A 501 3.24 -9.82 -0.07
CA LYS A 501 3.42 -10.40 -1.42
C LYS A 501 4.81 -10.22 -2.07
N SER A 502 5.79 -9.56 -1.44
CA SER A 502 7.13 -9.37 -2.03
C SER A 502 7.82 -10.68 -2.42
N CYS A 503 7.61 -11.73 -1.62
CA CYS A 503 8.15 -13.06 -1.88
C CYS A 503 7.55 -13.73 -3.13
N MET A 504 6.32 -13.38 -3.52
CA MET A 504 5.70 -13.85 -4.76
C MET A 504 6.40 -13.20 -5.95
N GLN A 505 6.62 -11.88 -5.91
CA GLN A 505 7.34 -11.14 -6.95
C GLN A 505 8.78 -11.63 -7.13
N ALA A 506 9.46 -11.99 -6.05
CA ALA A 506 10.83 -12.51 -6.13
C ALA A 506 10.90 -13.96 -6.60
N CYS A 507 9.81 -14.73 -6.58
CA CYS A 507 9.85 -16.14 -6.95
C CYS A 507 9.77 -16.29 -8.47
N PRO A 508 10.82 -16.80 -9.14
CA PRO A 508 10.79 -16.93 -10.59
C PRO A 508 9.85 -18.04 -11.08
N TYR A 509 9.28 -18.83 -10.17
CA TYR A 509 8.52 -20.05 -10.46
C TYR A 509 7.03 -19.96 -10.21
N ASP A 510 6.57 -18.82 -9.69
CA ASP A 510 5.19 -18.61 -9.22
C ASP A 510 4.73 -19.69 -8.23
N ALA A 511 5.60 -20.02 -7.27
CA ALA A 511 5.38 -21.13 -6.34
C ALA A 511 4.76 -20.71 -5.00
N LEU A 512 4.51 -19.41 -4.81
CA LEU A 512 3.92 -18.83 -3.60
C LEU A 512 2.56 -18.22 -3.94
N TYR A 513 1.62 -18.32 -3.00
CA TYR A 513 0.32 -17.68 -3.08
C TYR A 513 -0.02 -17.05 -1.73
N ILE A 514 -1.02 -16.18 -1.68
CA ILE A 514 -1.61 -15.74 -0.41
C ILE A 514 -2.71 -16.72 -0.04
N ASP A 515 -2.58 -17.34 1.13
CA ASP A 515 -3.63 -18.18 1.70
C ASP A 515 -4.87 -17.30 1.96
N PRO A 516 -6.01 -17.56 1.29
CA PRO A 516 -7.19 -16.71 1.39
C PRO A 516 -7.82 -16.72 2.79
N ASN A 517 -7.59 -17.77 3.59
CA ASN A 517 -8.14 -17.87 4.93
C ASN A 517 -7.25 -17.15 5.96
N LYS A 518 -5.92 -17.17 5.76
CA LYS A 518 -4.95 -16.62 6.71
C LYS A 518 -4.42 -15.23 6.35
N GLY A 519 -4.47 -14.84 5.07
CA GLY A 519 -3.83 -13.64 4.56
C GLY A 519 -2.29 -13.70 4.59
N THR A 520 -1.70 -14.88 4.79
CA THR A 520 -0.25 -15.10 4.83
C THR A 520 0.24 -15.73 3.53
N ALA A 521 1.51 -15.52 3.20
CA ALA A 521 2.13 -16.19 2.08
C ALA A 521 2.33 -17.69 2.41
N ALA A 522 1.86 -18.55 1.52
CA ALA A 522 1.96 -20.00 1.66
C ALA A 522 2.56 -20.62 0.39
N LYS A 523 3.19 -21.79 0.57
CA LYS A 523 3.83 -22.57 -0.50
C LYS A 523 4.06 -24.02 -0.06
N CYS A 524 4.59 -24.85 -0.96
CA CYS A 524 5.18 -26.12 -0.54
C CYS A 524 6.27 -25.88 0.51
N ASN A 525 6.17 -26.55 1.66
CA ASN A 525 7.14 -26.57 2.75
C ASN A 525 7.82 -27.94 2.90
N TYR A 526 7.88 -28.72 1.81
CA TYR A 526 8.45 -30.06 1.79
C TYR A 526 7.76 -31.06 2.77
N CYS A 527 6.55 -30.76 3.24
CA CYS A 527 5.93 -31.48 4.37
C CYS A 527 6.88 -31.55 5.59
N ALA A 528 7.49 -30.42 5.97
CA ALA A 528 8.44 -30.35 7.08
C ALA A 528 7.95 -31.06 8.37
N HIS A 529 6.65 -30.94 8.67
CA HIS A 529 6.03 -31.61 9.82
C HIS A 529 6.07 -33.14 9.74
N ARG A 530 6.14 -33.74 8.54
CA ARG A 530 6.32 -35.19 8.33
C ARG A 530 7.77 -35.59 8.42
N ILE A 531 8.65 -34.80 7.80
CA ILE A 531 10.11 -35.05 7.78
C ILE A 531 10.68 -35.06 9.20
N GLU A 532 10.23 -34.15 10.07
CA GLU A 532 10.61 -34.11 11.49
C GLU A 532 10.26 -35.40 12.25
N HIS A 533 9.28 -36.16 11.75
CA HIS A 533 8.88 -37.47 12.26
C HIS A 533 9.40 -38.64 11.42
N SER A 534 10.37 -38.39 10.52
CA SER A 534 10.96 -39.40 9.62
C SER A 534 9.96 -40.06 8.66
N TYR A 535 8.89 -39.35 8.30
CA TYR A 535 7.95 -39.77 7.26
C TYR A 535 8.24 -39.06 5.94
N GLU A 536 7.98 -39.73 4.82
CA GLU A 536 8.07 -39.11 3.50
C GLU A 536 6.96 -38.07 3.26
N PRO A 537 7.18 -37.06 2.39
CA PRO A 537 6.17 -36.09 2.01
C PRO A 537 4.91 -36.75 1.44
N SER A 538 3.72 -36.22 1.73
CA SER A 538 2.44 -36.83 1.32
C SER A 538 2.32 -37.03 -0.20
N CYS A 539 2.89 -36.11 -0.98
CA CYS A 539 2.92 -36.19 -2.43
C CYS A 539 3.81 -37.31 -2.99
N VAL A 540 4.81 -37.78 -2.24
CA VAL A 540 5.66 -38.94 -2.59
C VAL A 540 4.86 -40.21 -2.33
N VAL A 541 4.33 -40.34 -1.10
CA VAL A 541 3.59 -41.53 -0.64
C VAL A 541 2.37 -41.85 -1.52
N VAL A 542 1.66 -40.84 -2.01
CA VAL A 542 0.43 -41.04 -2.78
C VAL A 542 0.67 -41.33 -4.28
N CYS A 543 1.90 -41.15 -4.78
CA CYS A 543 2.15 -41.24 -6.22
C CYS A 543 2.09 -42.71 -6.69
N PRO A 544 1.07 -43.13 -7.47
CA PRO A 544 0.88 -44.55 -7.81
C PRO A 544 1.93 -45.09 -8.78
N VAL A 545 2.67 -44.19 -9.42
CA VAL A 545 3.70 -44.46 -10.44
C VAL A 545 5.10 -44.07 -9.96
N GLU A 546 5.23 -43.68 -8.69
CA GLU A 546 6.51 -43.31 -8.07
C GLU A 546 7.31 -42.28 -8.89
N ALA A 547 6.60 -41.33 -9.50
CA ALA A 547 7.19 -40.27 -10.32
C ALA A 547 7.81 -39.14 -9.49
N ILE A 548 7.52 -39.07 -8.18
CA ILE A 548 8.02 -38.03 -7.28
C ILE A 548 8.93 -38.71 -6.25
N ILE A 549 10.22 -38.36 -6.26
CA ILE A 549 11.25 -38.95 -5.41
C ILE A 549 11.79 -37.85 -4.50
N SER A 550 11.93 -38.15 -3.21
CA SER A 550 12.45 -37.25 -2.17
C SER A 550 13.63 -37.89 -1.49
N GLY A 551 14.62 -37.09 -1.08
CA GLY A 551 15.77 -37.61 -0.34
C GLY A 551 16.83 -36.56 -0.08
N ASP A 552 17.93 -37.02 0.51
CA ASP A 552 19.14 -36.25 0.78
C ASP A 552 20.02 -36.17 -0.48
N LEU A 553 20.21 -34.97 -1.02
CA LEU A 553 21.04 -34.69 -2.20
C LEU A 553 22.53 -34.95 -1.93
N ASP A 554 22.97 -34.88 -0.67
CA ASP A 554 24.37 -35.00 -0.30
C ASP A 554 24.75 -36.45 0.10
N ASP A 555 23.78 -37.31 0.39
CA ASP A 555 24.03 -38.73 0.66
C ASP A 555 24.08 -39.52 -0.65
N PRO A 556 25.24 -40.08 -1.06
CA PRO A 556 25.36 -40.85 -2.29
C PRO A 556 24.56 -42.16 -2.27
N ASN A 557 24.11 -42.62 -1.10
CA ASN A 557 23.27 -43.81 -0.97
C ASN A 557 21.77 -43.49 -0.97
N SER A 558 21.39 -42.21 -1.06
CA SER A 558 19.98 -41.83 -1.13
C SER A 558 19.37 -42.21 -2.47
N SER A 559 18.06 -42.48 -2.47
CA SER A 559 17.29 -42.76 -3.69
C SER A 559 17.41 -41.63 -4.72
N ILE A 560 17.45 -40.37 -4.26
CA ILE A 560 17.55 -39.20 -5.12
C ILE A 560 18.93 -39.06 -5.75
N SER A 561 20.01 -39.23 -4.99
CA SER A 561 21.39 -39.10 -5.51
C SER A 561 21.74 -40.23 -6.46
N GLY A 562 21.28 -41.45 -6.20
CA GLY A 562 21.33 -42.55 -7.17
C GLY A 562 20.62 -42.18 -8.47
N TYR A 563 19.41 -41.61 -8.38
CA TYR A 563 18.63 -41.21 -9.55
C TYR A 563 19.32 -40.14 -10.39
N LEU A 564 19.87 -39.11 -9.74
CA LEU A 564 20.58 -37.99 -10.38
C LEU A 564 21.87 -38.45 -11.07
N ASN A 565 22.52 -39.50 -10.56
CA ASN A 565 23.72 -40.08 -11.19
C ASN A 565 23.41 -40.94 -12.41
N GLU A 566 22.23 -41.57 -12.44
CA GLU A 566 21.82 -42.47 -13.52
C GLU A 566 21.11 -41.78 -14.68
N HIS A 567 20.50 -40.61 -14.44
CA HIS A 567 19.64 -39.93 -15.40
C HIS A 567 20.06 -38.48 -15.63
N GLU A 568 20.01 -38.03 -16.89
CA GLU A 568 20.09 -36.60 -17.18
C GLU A 568 18.85 -35.89 -16.63
N THR A 569 19.10 -34.77 -15.94
CA THR A 569 18.05 -33.95 -15.35
C THR A 569 18.22 -32.48 -15.71
N ILE A 570 17.09 -31.78 -15.70
CA ILE A 570 17.01 -30.34 -15.90
C ILE A 570 16.29 -29.67 -14.74
N VAL A 571 16.56 -28.39 -14.54
CA VAL A 571 15.92 -27.55 -13.52
C VAL A 571 15.11 -26.44 -14.18
N ARG A 572 14.13 -25.89 -13.45
CA ARG A 572 13.34 -24.77 -13.94
C ARG A 572 14.14 -23.46 -13.85
N LYS A 573 14.06 -22.64 -14.91
CA LYS A 573 14.70 -21.30 -15.02
C LYS A 573 16.11 -21.22 -14.43
N PRO A 574 17.09 -22.00 -14.93
CA PRO A 574 18.46 -21.96 -14.45
C PRO A 574 19.10 -20.56 -14.55
N GLU A 575 18.66 -19.75 -15.51
CA GLU A 575 19.10 -18.37 -15.73
C GLU A 575 18.76 -17.40 -14.58
N SER A 576 17.82 -17.77 -13.71
CA SER A 576 17.44 -16.95 -12.54
C SER A 576 18.50 -16.91 -11.43
N GLY A 577 19.48 -17.83 -11.46
CA GLY A 577 20.52 -17.94 -10.42
C GLY A 577 20.04 -18.56 -9.10
N ALA A 578 18.74 -18.89 -8.97
CA ALA A 578 18.14 -19.34 -7.70
C ALA A 578 18.49 -20.79 -7.29
N LYS A 579 19.35 -21.50 -8.04
CA LYS A 579 19.80 -22.88 -7.76
C LYS A 579 18.70 -23.82 -7.20
N PRO A 580 17.76 -24.27 -8.04
CA PRO A 580 16.67 -25.17 -7.65
C PRO A 580 17.14 -26.51 -7.08
N ASN A 581 16.47 -27.01 -6.04
CA ASN A 581 16.63 -28.37 -5.50
C ASN A 581 15.50 -29.31 -5.96
N VAL A 582 14.88 -29.01 -7.10
CA VAL A 582 13.90 -29.88 -7.76
C VAL A 582 14.36 -30.11 -9.19
N PHE A 583 14.60 -31.39 -9.49
CA PHE A 583 15.17 -31.86 -10.74
C PHE A 583 14.12 -32.62 -11.54
N TYR A 584 14.11 -32.44 -12.85
CA TYR A 584 13.14 -33.03 -13.76
C TYR A 584 13.84 -33.96 -14.76
N VAL A 585 13.28 -35.15 -14.96
CA VAL A 585 13.76 -36.13 -15.95
C VAL A 585 12.85 -36.08 -17.16
N GLU A 586 13.44 -35.92 -18.35
CA GLU A 586 12.78 -35.92 -19.67
C GLU A 586 11.49 -35.07 -19.74
N THR A 587 11.67 -33.76 -19.89
CA THR A 587 10.56 -32.82 -20.12
C THR A 587 10.99 -31.71 -21.04
N SER A 588 10.02 -31.14 -21.74
CA SER A 588 10.28 -29.99 -22.58
C SER A 588 10.37 -28.67 -21.81
N GLU A 589 11.00 -27.69 -22.45
CA GLU A 589 11.08 -26.32 -21.94
C GLU A 589 9.68 -25.70 -21.75
N ASP A 590 8.76 -25.92 -22.70
CA ASP A 590 7.37 -25.45 -22.63
C ASP A 590 6.65 -25.98 -21.39
N SER A 591 6.94 -27.22 -20.99
CA SER A 591 6.37 -27.85 -19.81
C SER A 591 6.92 -27.23 -18.53
N LEU A 592 8.15 -26.71 -18.54
CA LEU A 592 8.79 -26.10 -17.37
C LEU A 592 8.52 -24.59 -17.21
N ASP A 593 8.07 -23.90 -18.25
CA ASP A 593 7.66 -22.48 -18.19
C ASP A 593 6.44 -22.29 -17.27
N PRO A 594 6.46 -21.38 -16.28
CA PRO A 594 5.27 -21.02 -15.51
C PRO A 594 4.16 -20.32 -16.32
N HIS A 595 4.45 -19.69 -17.46
CA HIS A 595 3.43 -18.99 -18.28
C HIS A 595 3.02 -19.81 -19.51
N PRO A 596 1.73 -20.12 -19.70
CA PRO A 596 1.27 -20.97 -20.80
C PRO A 596 1.32 -20.32 -22.19
N ASP A 597 1.35 -18.98 -22.29
CA ASP A 597 1.04 -18.27 -23.55
C ASP A 597 2.25 -17.90 -24.42
N ARG A 598 3.48 -18.21 -24.00
CA ARG A 598 4.68 -17.94 -24.84
C ARG A 598 5.03 -19.05 -25.82
N ALA A 599 4.56 -20.28 -25.58
CA ALA A 599 4.94 -21.46 -26.36
C ALA A 599 4.11 -21.70 -27.64
N LEU A 600 3.10 -20.85 -27.91
CA LEU A 600 2.21 -20.99 -29.07
C LEU A 600 2.35 -19.85 -30.10
N ARG A 601 3.54 -19.24 -30.23
CA ARG A 601 3.85 -18.31 -31.33
C ARG A 601 4.53 -18.99 -32.51
#